data_AF-A0A6N8H0R9-F1
#
_entry.id   AF-A0A6N8H0R9-F1
#
_cell.length_a   1.000
_cell.length_b   1.000
_cell.length_c   1.000
_cell.angle_alpha   90.00
_cell.angle_beta   90.00
_cell.angle_gamma   90.00
#
_symmetry.space_group_name_H-M   'P 1'
#
loop_
_entity.id
_entity.type
_entity.pdbx_description
1 polymer ?
#
loop_
_entity_poly.entity_id
_entity_poly.type
_entity_poly.pdbx_seq_one_letter_code
_entity_poly.pdbx_strand_id
1 'polypeptide(L)'
;MPGTNDSKARFGCSSYLIALGITRLVKKALRTECWRDNAHPDVLVIVPPSITPEYDKLKFREEMGPGCHERCAGIAAQLEPMLKDLPGVRFLDANLLPRAGCSPVDGMHLTPEAHKAVAEALKNALTGVTLL
;
A
#
# COMPACT_ATOMS: atom_id res chain seq x y z
N MET A 1 -1.14 2.53 4.93
CA MET A 1 -0.28 2.11 3.81
C MET A 1 0.88 1.23 4.31
N PRO A 2 0.66 -0.04 4.70
CA PRO A 2 1.71 -1.01 5.00
C PRO A 2 1.92 -2.02 3.85
N GLY A 3 2.96 -2.87 3.94
CA GLY A 3 3.17 -4.02 3.05
C GLY A 3 4.55 -4.08 2.37
N THR A 4 5.19 -2.93 2.12
CA THR A 4 6.52 -2.88 1.47
C THR A 4 7.56 -3.65 2.27
N ASN A 5 7.61 -3.50 3.59
CA ASN A 5 8.58 -4.20 4.43
C ASN A 5 8.32 -5.71 4.52
N ASP A 6 7.07 -6.13 4.48
CA ASP A 6 6.68 -7.55 4.49
C ASP A 6 7.17 -8.27 3.22
N SER A 7 7.46 -7.54 2.13
CA SER A 7 8.04 -8.10 0.91
C SER A 7 9.52 -8.49 1.03
N LYS A 8 10.20 -8.13 2.14
CA LYS A 8 11.59 -8.53 2.40
C LYS A 8 11.71 -10.06 2.45
N ALA A 9 12.68 -10.62 1.71
CA ALA A 9 12.79 -12.06 1.48
C ALA A 9 12.86 -12.89 2.78
N ARG A 10 13.49 -12.34 3.82
CA ARG A 10 13.61 -12.98 5.13
C ARG A 10 12.28 -13.32 5.81
N PHE A 11 11.17 -12.67 5.42
CA PHE A 11 9.85 -12.95 5.98
C PHE A 11 9.12 -14.07 5.24
N GLY A 12 9.56 -14.44 4.03
CA GLY A 12 8.95 -15.52 3.25
C GLY A 12 7.49 -15.26 2.86
N CYS A 13 7.00 -14.02 2.95
CA CYS A 13 5.62 -13.67 2.62
C CYS A 13 5.42 -13.56 1.11
N SER A 14 4.41 -14.23 0.55
CA SER A 14 3.93 -13.94 -0.81
C SER A 14 3.03 -12.70 -0.83
N SER A 15 2.77 -12.12 -2.01
CA SER A 15 1.81 -11.00 -2.15
C SER A 15 0.45 -11.31 -1.53
N TYR A 16 0.00 -12.56 -1.64
CA TYR A 16 -1.22 -13.04 -0.99
C TYR A 16 -1.13 -12.97 0.53
N LEU A 17 -0.03 -13.45 1.14
CA LEU A 17 0.15 -13.41 2.59
C LEU A 17 0.23 -11.97 3.11
N ILE A 18 0.87 -11.07 2.36
CA ILE A 18 0.93 -9.64 2.68
C ILE A 18 -0.49 -9.05 2.63
N ALA A 19 -1.23 -9.26 1.55
CA ALA A 19 -2.61 -8.80 1.40
C ALA A 19 -3.53 -9.34 2.50
N LEU A 20 -3.36 -10.61 2.89
CA LEU A 20 -4.10 -11.23 3.99
C LEU A 20 -3.77 -10.56 5.33
N GLY A 21 -2.50 -10.24 5.59
CA GLY A 21 -2.06 -9.47 6.75
C GLY A 21 -2.70 -8.09 6.82
N ILE A 22 -2.71 -7.36 5.70
CA ILE A 22 -3.37 -6.04 5.60
C ILE A 22 -4.88 -6.18 5.86
N THR A 23 -5.53 -7.17 5.27
CA THR A 23 -6.96 -7.44 5.47
C THR A 23 -7.28 -7.71 6.95
N ARG A 24 -6.40 -8.38 7.70
CA ARG A 24 -6.55 -8.57 9.15
C ARG A 24 -6.48 -7.24 9.90
N LEU A 25 -5.57 -6.34 9.52
CA LEU A 25 -5.49 -5.00 10.12
C LEU A 25 -6.75 -4.18 9.86
N VAL A 26 -7.28 -4.22 8.63
CA VAL A 26 -8.54 -3.55 8.27
C VAL A 26 -9.70 -4.07 9.11
N LYS A 27 -9.86 -5.39 9.15
CA LYS A 27 -10.90 -6.07 9.94
C LYS A 27 -10.78 -5.78 11.44
N LYS A 28 -9.55 -5.57 11.95
CA LYS A 28 -9.31 -5.15 13.33
C LYS A 28 -9.73 -3.70 13.53
N ALA A 29 -9.32 -2.79 12.65
CA ALA A 29 -9.69 -1.38 12.72
C ALA A 29 -11.22 -1.20 12.74
N LEU A 30 -11.94 -1.85 11.83
CA LEU A 30 -13.41 -1.79 11.74
C LEU A 30 -14.14 -2.25 13.02
N ARG A 31 -13.54 -3.17 13.79
CA ARG A 31 -14.18 -3.80 14.97
C ARG A 31 -13.67 -3.29 16.30
N THR A 32 -12.66 -2.43 16.31
CA THR A 32 -12.10 -1.94 17.56
C THR A 32 -13.06 -0.91 18.17
N GLU A 33 -13.49 -1.11 19.41
CA GLU A 33 -14.37 -0.20 20.15
C GLU A 33 -13.60 1.02 20.68
N CYS A 34 -12.99 1.79 19.78
CA CYS A 34 -12.21 2.99 20.11
C CYS A 34 -12.61 4.23 19.28
N TRP A 35 -13.58 4.07 18.38
CA TRP A 35 -14.01 5.15 17.51
C TRP A 35 -14.95 6.09 18.25
N ARG A 36 -14.84 7.39 17.95
CA ARG A 36 -15.71 8.41 18.52
C ARG A 36 -17.17 8.00 18.33
N ASP A 37 -17.95 8.09 19.40
CA ASP A 37 -19.38 7.78 19.44
C ASP A 37 -19.76 6.38 18.94
N ASN A 38 -18.85 5.38 19.09
CA ASN A 38 -19.01 4.04 18.52
C ASN A 38 -19.30 4.05 17.00
N ALA A 39 -18.81 5.09 16.31
CA ALA A 39 -19.03 5.24 14.88
C ALA A 39 -18.44 4.07 14.09
N HIS A 40 -19.07 3.75 12.97
CA HIS A 40 -18.49 2.88 11.95
C HIS A 40 -17.34 3.63 11.26
N PRO A 41 -16.07 3.23 11.45
CA PRO A 41 -14.95 3.95 10.87
C PRO A 41 -14.93 3.81 9.34
N ASP A 42 -14.49 4.87 8.67
CA ASP A 42 -14.13 4.85 7.25
C ASP A 42 -12.64 4.54 7.11
N VAL A 43 -12.32 3.35 6.60
CA VAL A 43 -10.96 2.84 6.46
C VAL A 43 -10.52 2.95 5.01
N LEU A 44 -9.59 3.86 4.73
CA LEU A 44 -8.90 3.91 3.45
C LEU A 44 -7.63 3.06 3.48
N VAL A 45 -7.60 2.01 2.64
CA VAL A 45 -6.43 1.16 2.42
C VAL A 45 -5.70 1.66 1.18
N ILE A 46 -4.40 1.91 1.34
CA ILE A 46 -3.54 2.40 0.28
C ILE A 46 -2.43 1.38 0.04
N VAL A 47 -2.30 0.91 -1.19
CA VAL A 47 -1.12 0.16 -1.65
C VAL A 47 -0.08 1.20 -2.07
N PRO A 48 1.14 1.20 -1.49
CA PRO A 48 2.19 2.13 -1.87
C PRO A 48 2.69 1.84 -3.29
N PRO A 49 3.35 2.82 -3.95
CA PRO A 49 4.11 2.55 -5.15
C PRO A 49 5.09 1.40 -4.93
N SER A 50 5.16 0.50 -5.91
CA SER A 50 5.93 -0.72 -5.82
C SER A 50 7.41 -0.43 -5.90
N ILE A 51 8.19 -1.19 -5.12
CA ILE A 51 9.65 -1.21 -5.22
C ILE A 51 10.02 -1.45 -6.70
N THR A 52 10.96 -0.67 -7.22
CA THR A 52 11.37 -0.81 -8.63
C THR A 52 12.44 -1.90 -8.76
N PRO A 53 12.51 -2.65 -9.88
CA PRO A 53 13.47 -3.74 -10.07
C PRO A 53 14.93 -3.34 -9.86
N GLU A 54 15.27 -2.06 -10.04
CA GLU A 54 16.61 -1.52 -9.91
C GLU A 54 17.20 -1.67 -8.50
N TYR A 55 16.37 -1.83 -7.47
CA TYR A 55 16.82 -2.07 -6.09
C TYR A 55 17.79 -3.27 -6.01
N ASP A 56 17.62 -4.27 -6.89
CA ASP A 56 18.43 -5.49 -6.93
C ASP A 56 19.88 -5.23 -7.39
N LYS A 57 20.17 -4.03 -7.90
CA LYS A 57 21.52 -3.61 -8.28
C LYS A 57 22.17 -2.67 -7.26
N LEU A 58 21.47 -2.35 -6.18
CA LEU A 58 21.89 -1.40 -5.15
C LEU A 58 22.30 -2.13 -3.87
N LYS A 59 22.99 -1.41 -2.97
CA LYS A 59 23.38 -1.93 -1.64
C LYS A 59 22.21 -2.46 -0.80
N PHE A 60 20.98 -2.04 -1.12
CA PHE A 60 19.77 -2.42 -0.41
C PHE A 60 19.31 -3.85 -0.73
N ARG A 61 19.84 -4.47 -1.79
CA ARG A 61 19.50 -5.85 -2.15
C ARG A 61 19.74 -6.83 -1.01
N GLU A 62 20.79 -6.66 -0.22
CA GLU A 62 21.09 -7.59 0.89
C GLU A 62 20.01 -7.52 1.98
N GLU A 63 19.51 -6.33 2.28
CA GLU A 63 18.47 -6.14 3.28
C GLU A 63 17.09 -6.62 2.78
N MET A 64 16.79 -6.31 1.52
CA MET A 64 15.49 -6.60 0.90
C MET A 64 15.38 -8.05 0.42
N GLY A 65 16.47 -8.63 -0.06
CA GLY A 65 16.55 -9.95 -0.65
C GLY A 65 15.88 -10.06 -2.04
N PRO A 66 16.05 -11.23 -2.71
CA PRO A 66 15.55 -11.45 -4.06
C PRO A 66 14.02 -11.48 -4.11
N GLY A 67 13.45 -11.07 -5.24
CA GLY A 67 12.01 -11.22 -5.51
C GLY A 67 11.11 -10.18 -4.82
N CYS A 68 11.70 -9.14 -4.22
CA CYS A 68 11.00 -8.17 -3.37
C CYS A 68 10.06 -7.29 -4.18
N HIS A 69 10.51 -6.84 -5.34
CA HIS A 69 9.75 -5.95 -6.23
C HIS A 69 8.53 -6.65 -6.83
N GLU A 70 8.65 -7.91 -7.24
CA GLU A 70 7.56 -8.73 -7.79
C GLU A 70 6.50 -8.98 -6.71
N ARG A 71 6.94 -9.31 -5.49
CA ARG A 71 6.04 -9.48 -4.36
C ARG A 71 5.28 -8.19 -4.05
N CYS A 72 5.97 -7.05 -4.06
CA CYS A 72 5.35 -5.74 -3.82
C CYS A 72 4.33 -5.40 -4.92
N ALA A 73 4.67 -5.60 -6.19
CA ALA A 73 3.80 -5.35 -7.33
C ALA A 73 2.52 -6.21 -7.31
N GLY A 74 2.60 -7.44 -6.79
CA GLY A 74 1.44 -8.31 -6.67
C GLY A 74 0.47 -7.97 -5.54
N ILE A 75 0.78 -7.04 -4.64
CA ILE A 75 -0.06 -6.77 -3.45
C ILE A 75 -1.45 -6.26 -3.84
N ALA A 76 -1.54 -5.30 -4.76
CA ALA A 76 -2.81 -4.68 -5.15
C ALA A 76 -3.81 -5.71 -5.69
N ALA A 77 -3.37 -6.54 -6.65
CA ALA A 77 -4.20 -7.57 -7.27
C ALA A 77 -4.72 -8.61 -6.27
N GLN A 78 -3.98 -8.90 -5.20
CA GLN A 78 -4.41 -9.81 -4.14
C GLN A 78 -5.34 -9.12 -3.13
N LEU A 79 -5.07 -7.85 -2.83
CA LEU A 79 -5.73 -7.11 -1.76
C LEU A 79 -7.11 -6.59 -2.17
N GLU A 80 -7.27 -6.09 -3.40
CA GLU A 80 -8.54 -5.52 -3.86
C GLU A 80 -9.73 -6.49 -3.74
N PRO A 81 -9.64 -7.77 -4.19
CA PRO A 81 -10.73 -8.73 -4.01
C PRO A 81 -11.05 -9.06 -2.55
N MET A 82 -10.09 -8.92 -1.64
CA MET A 82 -10.29 -9.19 -0.21
C MET A 82 -11.01 -8.04 0.51
N LEU A 83 -10.99 -6.84 -0.06
CA LEU A 83 -11.53 -5.63 0.55
C LEU A 83 -12.85 -5.17 -0.07
N LYS A 84 -13.11 -5.48 -1.35
CA LYS A 84 -14.23 -4.92 -2.14
C LYS A 84 -15.62 -5.04 -1.48
N ASP A 85 -15.85 -6.10 -0.71
CA ASP A 85 -17.15 -6.40 -0.08
C ASP A 85 -17.20 -5.98 1.41
N LEU A 86 -16.15 -5.33 1.93
CA LEU A 86 -16.12 -4.84 3.31
C LEU A 86 -16.76 -3.45 3.39
N PRO A 87 -17.89 -3.29 4.11
CA PRO A 87 -18.51 -1.99 4.28
C PRO A 87 -17.60 -1.04 5.07
N GLY A 88 -17.60 0.23 4.70
CA GLY A 88 -16.74 1.25 5.31
C GLY A 88 -15.26 1.11 4.95
N VAL A 89 -14.92 0.34 3.91
CA VAL A 89 -13.55 0.21 3.41
C VAL A 89 -13.45 0.78 2.01
N ARG A 90 -12.41 1.58 1.79
CA ARG A 90 -12.04 2.14 0.49
C ARG A 90 -10.64 1.68 0.13
N PHE A 91 -10.38 1.60 -1.17
CA PHE A 91 -9.12 1.10 -1.71
C PHE A 91 -8.52 2.13 -2.67
N LEU A 92 -7.22 2.37 -2.53
CA LEU A 92 -6.43 3.22 -3.42
C LEU A 92 -5.14 2.48 -3.78
N ASP A 93 -4.94 2.21 -5.06
CA ASP A 93 -3.66 1.73 -5.57
C ASP A 93 -2.80 2.91 -6.05
N ALA A 94 -1.76 3.24 -5.28
CA ALA A 94 -0.87 4.34 -5.64
C ALA A 94 -0.01 4.02 -6.88
N ASN A 95 0.08 2.76 -7.32
CA ASN A 95 0.75 2.41 -8.58
C ASN A 95 0.03 2.96 -9.81
N LEU A 96 -1.28 3.24 -9.69
CA LEU A 96 -2.10 3.79 -10.78
C LEU A 96 -2.07 5.32 -10.84
N LEU A 97 -1.45 5.97 -9.85
CA LEU A 97 -1.40 7.43 -9.77
C LEU A 97 -0.30 7.98 -10.71
N PRO A 98 -0.64 8.92 -11.61
CA PRO A 98 0.36 9.60 -12.41
C PRO A 98 1.40 10.29 -11.52
N ARG A 99 2.69 10.07 -11.81
CA ARG A 99 3.83 10.62 -11.07
C ARG A 99 4.04 10.06 -9.66
N ALA A 100 3.24 9.08 -9.22
CA ALA A 100 3.61 8.28 -8.06
C ALA A 100 4.66 7.25 -8.47
N GLY A 101 5.63 7.02 -7.59
CA GLY A 101 6.75 6.12 -7.87
C GLY A 101 7.81 6.21 -6.80
N CYS A 102 8.71 5.23 -6.80
CA CYS A 102 9.88 5.26 -5.95
C CYS A 102 11.03 6.06 -6.59
N SER A 103 11.89 6.59 -5.75
CA SER A 103 13.09 7.32 -6.09
C SER A 103 14.09 6.40 -6.76
N PRO A 104 14.78 6.84 -7.83
CA PRO A 104 15.83 6.05 -8.46
C PRO A 104 17.07 5.87 -7.57
N VAL A 105 17.15 6.61 -6.45
CA VAL A 105 18.27 6.52 -5.49
C VAL A 105 18.28 5.16 -4.77
N ASP A 106 17.11 4.63 -4.43
CA ASP A 106 16.99 3.38 -3.68
C ASP A 106 15.92 2.42 -4.20
N GLY A 107 15.08 2.84 -5.14
CA GLY A 107 14.00 2.05 -5.72
C GLY A 107 12.86 1.77 -4.73
N MET A 108 12.78 2.43 -3.57
CA MET A 108 11.81 2.11 -2.51
C MET A 108 11.08 3.34 -1.95
N HIS A 109 11.79 4.43 -1.66
CA HIS A 109 11.18 5.61 -1.03
C HIS A 109 10.62 6.57 -2.09
N LEU A 110 9.61 7.36 -1.76
CA LEU A 110 8.99 8.28 -2.71
C LEU A 110 9.90 9.47 -3.05
N THR A 111 9.80 9.99 -4.27
CA THR A 111 10.33 11.34 -4.59
C THR A 111 9.43 12.43 -4.00
N PRO A 112 9.88 13.70 -3.91
CA PRO A 112 9.01 14.81 -3.51
C PRO A 112 7.74 14.93 -4.38
N GLU A 113 7.85 14.68 -5.68
CA GLU A 113 6.73 14.71 -6.63
C GLU A 113 5.76 13.56 -6.37
N ALA A 114 6.28 12.36 -6.10
CA ALA A 114 5.46 11.21 -5.74
C ALA A 114 4.75 11.40 -4.39
N HIS A 115 5.43 11.99 -3.40
CA HIS A 115 4.81 12.41 -2.15
C HIS A 115 3.62 13.35 -2.40
N LYS A 116 3.80 14.35 -3.26
CA LYS A 116 2.72 15.29 -3.64
C LYS A 116 1.56 14.58 -4.33
N ALA A 117 1.84 13.72 -5.31
CA ALA A 117 0.82 12.98 -6.04
C ALA A 117 -0.03 12.08 -5.11
N VAL A 118 0.62 11.34 -4.21
CA VAL A 118 -0.08 10.50 -3.22
C VAL A 118 -0.89 11.35 -2.25
N ALA A 119 -0.36 12.50 -1.80
CA ALA A 119 -1.08 13.41 -0.91
C ALA A 119 -2.32 14.04 -1.56
N GLU A 120 -2.24 14.41 -2.84
CA GLU A 120 -3.38 14.91 -3.62
C GLU A 120 -4.47 13.85 -3.78
N ALA A 121 -4.08 12.61 -4.12
CA ALA A 121 -5.01 11.49 -4.21
C ALA A 121 -5.68 11.17 -2.86
N LEU A 122 -4.89 11.20 -1.77
CA LEU A 122 -5.40 11.03 -0.41
C LEU A 122 -6.41 12.13 -0.05
N LYS A 123 -6.09 13.40 -0.33
CA LYS A 123 -7.00 14.52 -0.09
C LYS A 123 -8.33 14.29 -0.82
N ASN A 124 -8.29 13.96 -2.11
CA ASN A 124 -9.49 13.75 -2.93
C ASN A 124 -10.33 12.59 -2.41
N ALA A 125 -9.68 11.47 -2.04
CA ALA A 125 -10.36 10.35 -1.41
C ALA A 125 -11.05 10.82 -0.12
N LEU A 126 -10.34 11.49 0.79
CA LEU A 126 -10.91 11.92 2.08
C LEU A 126 -12.04 12.93 1.96
N THR A 127 -12.01 13.83 0.97
CA THR A 127 -13.03 14.89 0.82
C THR A 127 -14.16 14.52 -0.14
N GLY A 128 -14.17 13.31 -0.71
CA GLY A 128 -15.22 12.86 -1.64
C GLY A 128 -15.26 13.64 -2.96
N VAL A 129 -14.20 14.37 -3.31
CA VAL A 129 -14.13 15.15 -4.55
C VAL A 129 -13.57 14.25 -5.65
N THR A 130 -14.46 13.76 -6.51
CA THR A 130 -14.10 13.29 -7.84
C THR A 130 -13.62 14.51 -8.63
N LEU A 131 -12.31 14.65 -8.86
CA LEU A 131 -11.82 15.59 -9.85
C LEU A 131 -12.31 15.09 -11.23
N LEU A 132 -13.30 15.78 -11.76
CA LEU A 132 -13.68 15.77 -13.17
C LEU A 132 -12.53 16.34 -14.01
#